data_AF-T0LBW0-F1
#
_entry.id   AF-T0LBW0-F1
#
_cell.length_a   1.000
_cell.length_b   1.000
_cell.length_c   1.000
_cell.angle_alpha   90.00
_cell.angle_beta   90.00
_cell.angle_gamma   90.00
#
_symmetry.space_group_name_H-M   'P 1'
#
loop_
_entity.id
_entity.type
_entity.pdbx_description
1 polymer ?
#
loop_
_entity_poly.entity_id
_entity_poly.type
_entity_poly.pdbx_seq_one_letter_code
_entity_poly.pdbx_strand_id
1 'polypeptide(L)'
;MHDHLMEVKYEFTTVESSLRFQGDVRRKDLVDYYDIDVIWSDVHGRTDGFGNIRGMGLVQRLKLWRDRYSTSHSLTVFANRAGGRQHREYEIHNFEGELRNRDDRHRQVRLTVRGSRRSSAPDSGSSRSRFAFSHRMRPRVRSGSQGGGSNSEASSSPGTLDMRYLGIQFSKREDYRRFLEKWVVAHSSDSEFHGIPFPPHHVELPSPQILPGEMSELPSPDIGSGLQPVVEPPDSYESDSSP
;
A
#
# COMPACT_ATOMS: atom_id res chain seq x y z
N MET A 1 14.39 11.63 34.00
CA MET A 1 12.97 11.25 33.78
C MET A 1 12.98 10.07 32.84
N HIS A 2 12.30 8.97 33.18
CA HIS A 2 12.18 7.81 32.30
C HIS A 2 10.79 7.85 31.70
N ASP A 3 10.71 8.00 30.38
CA ASP A 3 9.44 7.94 29.67
C ASP A 3 8.93 6.50 29.72
N HIS A 4 7.80 6.30 30.38
CA HIS A 4 7.15 4.99 30.48
C HIS A 4 6.04 4.89 29.43
N LEU A 5 6.05 3.81 28.65
CA LEU A 5 5.02 3.56 27.66
C LEU A 5 3.74 3.13 28.39
N MET A 6 2.66 3.91 28.24
CA MET A 6 1.36 3.61 28.85
C MET A 6 0.35 3.20 27.78
N GLU A 7 -0.31 2.06 27.98
CA GLU A 7 -1.43 1.64 27.13
C GLU A 7 -2.71 2.37 27.56
N VAL A 8 -3.33 3.09 26.62
CA VAL A 8 -4.57 3.84 26.86
C VAL A 8 -5.68 3.25 26.00
N LYS A 9 -6.79 2.87 26.64
CA LYS A 9 -8.00 2.41 25.97
C LYS A 9 -8.97 3.57 25.81
N TYR A 10 -9.37 3.83 24.57
CA TYR A 10 -10.41 4.80 24.24
C TYR A 10 -11.69 4.07 23.86
N GLU A 11 -12.82 4.54 24.39
CA GLU A 11 -14.16 4.03 24.04
C GLU A 11 -14.94 5.14 23.35
N PHE A 12 -15.62 4.79 22.26
CA PHE A 12 -16.33 5.71 21.41
C PHE A 12 -17.79 5.30 21.29
N THR A 13 -18.68 6.29 21.29
CA THR A 13 -20.12 6.06 21.09
C THR A 13 -20.48 5.85 19.63
N THR A 14 -19.61 6.25 18.69
CA THR A 14 -19.84 6.09 17.25
C THR A 14 -18.58 5.62 16.53
N VAL A 15 -18.77 4.90 15.42
CA VAL A 15 -17.65 4.50 14.55
C VAL A 15 -16.95 5.74 13.97
N GLU A 16 -17.72 6.73 13.54
CA GLU A 16 -17.20 7.96 12.93
C GLU A 16 -16.27 8.73 13.87
N SER A 17 -16.65 8.90 15.14
CA SER A 17 -15.79 9.56 16.14
C SER A 17 -14.49 8.78 16.36
N SER A 18 -14.56 7.44 16.38
CA SER A 18 -13.36 6.60 16.49
C SER A 18 -12.43 6.73 15.28
N LEU A 19 -12.97 6.92 14.07
CA LEU A 19 -12.17 7.08 12.85
C LEU A 19 -11.52 8.46 12.79
N ARG A 20 -12.25 9.53 13.14
CA ARG A 20 -11.71 10.88 13.25
C ARG A 20 -10.59 10.96 14.28
N PHE A 21 -10.84 10.47 15.49
CA PHE A 21 -9.82 10.42 16.54
C PHE A 21 -8.56 9.66 16.09
N GLN A 22 -8.73 8.51 15.44
CA GLN A 22 -7.60 7.75 14.90
C GLN A 22 -6.80 8.54 13.86
N GLY A 23 -7.48 9.31 13.01
CA GLY A 23 -6.84 10.20 12.05
C GLY A 23 -6.09 11.35 12.72
N ASP A 24 -6.73 12.00 13.70
CA ASP A 24 -6.16 13.16 14.40
C ASP A 24 -4.91 12.80 15.21
N VAL A 25 -4.94 11.68 15.94
CA VAL A 25 -3.76 11.17 16.68
C VAL A 25 -2.61 10.83 15.73
N ARG A 26 -2.92 10.34 14.53
CA ARG A 26 -1.91 10.00 13.50
C ARG A 26 -1.49 11.18 12.64
N ARG A 27 -2.24 12.28 12.67
CA ARG A 27 -2.21 13.35 11.66
C ARG A 27 -2.38 12.84 10.22
N LYS A 28 -3.25 11.84 10.04
CA LYS A 28 -3.55 11.21 8.75
C LYS A 28 -5.05 11.23 8.47
N ASP A 29 -5.41 11.30 7.19
CA ASP A 29 -6.79 11.17 6.75
C ASP A 29 -7.05 9.73 6.31
N LEU A 30 -8.20 9.18 6.72
CA LEU A 30 -8.62 7.86 6.29
C LEU A 30 -9.10 7.95 4.84
N VAL A 31 -8.40 7.30 3.92
CA VAL A 31 -8.76 7.26 2.50
C VAL A 31 -9.86 6.24 2.26
N ASP A 32 -9.68 5.04 2.81
CA ASP A 32 -10.66 3.94 2.71
C ASP A 32 -10.36 2.85 3.75
N TYR A 33 -11.27 1.90 3.86
CA TYR A 33 -11.10 0.69 4.64
C TYR A 33 -11.72 -0.53 3.95
N TYR A 34 -11.18 -1.70 4.26
CA TYR A 34 -11.52 -2.94 3.56
C TYR A 34 -11.70 -4.07 4.56
N ASP A 35 -12.78 -4.84 4.43
CA ASP A 35 -12.97 -6.05 5.21
C ASP A 35 -12.17 -7.20 4.57
N ILE A 36 -11.27 -7.81 5.34
CA ILE A 36 -10.33 -8.84 4.88
C ILE A 36 -10.49 -10.15 5.67
N ASP A 37 -10.43 -11.27 4.95
CA ASP A 37 -10.51 -12.61 5.54
C ASP A 37 -9.19 -13.00 6.20
N VAL A 38 -8.09 -12.79 5.47
CA VAL A 38 -6.75 -13.16 5.91
C VAL A 38 -5.70 -12.23 5.30
N ILE A 39 -4.72 -11.88 6.12
CA ILE A 39 -3.48 -11.24 5.71
C ILE A 39 -2.29 -12.12 6.11
N TRP A 40 -1.31 -12.26 5.23
CA TRP A 40 -0.16 -13.14 5.44
C TRP A 40 1.10 -12.57 4.79
N SER A 41 2.25 -13.11 5.16
CA SER A 41 3.53 -12.78 4.52
C SER A 41 4.34 -14.07 4.30
N ASP A 42 5.59 -13.94 3.85
CA ASP A 42 6.51 -15.07 3.83
C ASP A 42 6.99 -15.48 5.22
N VAL A 43 7.10 -14.53 6.15
CA VAL A 43 7.39 -14.82 7.58
C VAL A 43 6.17 -15.43 8.28
N HIS A 44 4.97 -14.96 7.94
CA HIS A 44 3.72 -15.43 8.52
C HIS A 44 2.87 -16.09 7.45
N GLY A 45 3.10 -17.39 7.21
CA GLY A 45 2.42 -18.15 6.16
C GLY A 45 0.88 -18.12 6.25
N ARG A 46 0.22 -18.21 5.09
CA ARG A 46 -1.25 -18.19 4.99
C ARG A 46 -1.89 -19.36 5.72
N THR A 47 -1.31 -20.55 5.61
CA THR A 47 -1.80 -21.78 6.23
C THR A 47 -0.76 -22.41 7.15
N ASP A 48 -1.20 -23.23 8.10
CA ASP A 48 -0.32 -24.12 8.87
C ASP A 48 0.04 -25.38 8.07
N GLY A 49 0.81 -26.29 8.68
CA GLY A 49 1.20 -27.57 8.06
C GLY A 49 0.05 -28.55 7.82
N PHE A 50 -1.12 -28.31 8.42
CA PHE A 50 -2.33 -29.09 8.27
C PHE A 50 -3.32 -28.46 7.26
N GLY A 51 -2.99 -27.30 6.70
CA GLY A 51 -3.80 -26.56 5.74
C GLY A 51 -4.81 -25.58 6.37
N ASN A 52 -4.83 -25.41 7.69
CA ASN A 52 -5.72 -24.45 8.33
C ASN A 52 -5.23 -23.02 8.13
N ILE A 53 -6.15 -22.08 7.98
CA ILE A 53 -5.82 -20.67 7.79
C ILE A 53 -5.23 -20.10 9.10
N ARG A 54 -4.02 -19.52 9.01
CA ARG A 54 -3.29 -18.93 10.13
C ARG A 54 -3.05 -17.44 9.89
N GLY A 55 -2.24 -17.12 8.88
CA GLY A 55 -1.87 -15.75 8.53
C GLY A 55 -1.24 -14.95 9.66
N MET A 56 -0.94 -13.68 9.37
CA MET A 56 -0.58 -12.66 10.35
C MET A 56 -1.82 -12.05 11.01
N GLY A 57 -2.93 -11.97 10.28
CA GLY A 57 -4.20 -11.49 10.80
C GLY A 57 -5.40 -12.12 10.08
N LEU A 58 -6.50 -12.30 10.81
CA LEU A 58 -7.74 -12.91 10.32
C LEU A 58 -8.95 -12.04 10.63
N VAL A 59 -9.93 -12.04 9.72
CA VAL A 59 -11.27 -11.45 9.84
C VAL A 59 -11.20 -10.06 10.49
N GLN A 60 -10.66 -9.10 9.74
CA GLN A 60 -10.39 -7.77 10.26
C GLN A 60 -10.54 -6.69 9.20
N ARG A 61 -10.34 -5.45 9.64
CA ARG A 61 -10.35 -4.29 8.76
C ARG A 61 -8.94 -3.83 8.46
N LEU A 62 -8.59 -3.79 7.17
CA LEU A 62 -7.44 -3.08 6.64
C LEU A 62 -7.83 -1.60 6.48
N LYS A 63 -6.94 -0.68 6.82
CA LYS A 63 -7.16 0.77 6.63
C LYS A 63 -6.08 1.37 5.77
N LEU A 64 -6.48 2.22 4.83
CA LEU A 64 -5.60 3.02 3.99
C LEU A 64 -5.64 4.47 4.47
N TRP A 65 -4.48 5.01 4.79
CA TRP A 65 -4.30 6.37 5.28
C TRP A 65 -3.51 7.20 4.30
N ARG A 66 -3.77 8.51 4.28
CA ARG A 66 -2.92 9.51 3.64
C ARG A 66 -2.39 10.45 4.69
N ASP A 67 -1.09 10.69 4.66
CA ASP A 67 -0.46 11.70 5.49
C ASP A 67 -0.91 13.11 5.07
N ARG A 68 -1.27 13.95 6.05
CA ARG A 68 -1.78 15.30 5.80
C ARG A 68 -0.70 16.22 5.21
N TYR A 69 0.58 15.92 5.44
CA TYR A 69 1.68 16.82 5.10
C TYR A 69 2.53 16.31 3.95
N SER A 70 2.81 15.01 3.87
CA SER A 70 3.79 14.43 2.95
C SER A 70 3.17 13.75 1.72
N THR A 71 1.85 13.80 1.57
CA THR A 71 1.05 13.03 0.58
C THR A 71 1.24 11.51 0.61
N SER A 72 2.12 11.00 1.47
CA SER A 72 2.48 9.59 1.58
C SER A 72 1.31 8.77 2.09
N HIS A 73 1.17 7.55 1.56
CA HIS A 73 0.12 6.64 1.99
C HIS A 73 0.65 5.49 2.83
N SER A 74 -0.16 5.04 3.79
CA SER A 74 0.17 3.89 4.64
C SER A 74 -1.01 2.94 4.83
N LEU A 75 -0.70 1.65 4.99
CA LEU A 75 -1.66 0.61 5.34
C LEU A 75 -1.52 0.24 6.81
N THR A 76 -2.61 0.29 7.58
CA THR A 76 -2.65 -0.25 8.94
C THR A 76 -3.39 -1.58 8.99
N VAL A 77 -2.76 -2.57 9.60
CA VAL A 77 -3.33 -3.90 9.87
C VAL A 77 -3.24 -4.21 11.34
N PHE A 78 -4.17 -5.00 11.85
CA PHE A 78 -4.06 -5.54 13.19
C PHE A 78 -3.46 -6.96 13.11
N ALA A 79 -2.28 -7.19 13.67
CA ALA A 79 -1.61 -8.48 13.58
C ALA A 79 -2.12 -9.43 14.68
N ASN A 80 -3.42 -9.75 14.66
CA ASN A 80 -4.11 -10.46 15.74
C ASN A 80 -3.68 -11.94 15.91
N ARG A 81 -2.95 -12.51 14.95
CA ARG A 81 -2.41 -13.88 14.98
C ARG A 81 -0.88 -13.95 15.03
N ALA A 82 -0.19 -12.85 14.78
CA ALA A 82 1.25 -12.75 15.03
C ALA A 82 1.51 -12.48 16.51
N GLY A 83 2.65 -12.96 17.04
CA GLY A 83 3.05 -12.72 18.43
C GLY A 83 2.99 -11.22 18.73
N GLY A 84 2.15 -10.82 19.69
CA GLY A 84 2.04 -9.44 20.16
C GLY A 84 0.75 -8.69 19.82
N ARG A 85 -0.23 -9.26 19.08
CA ARG A 85 -1.56 -8.64 18.81
C ARG A 85 -1.52 -7.11 18.65
N GLN A 86 -0.69 -6.66 17.72
CA GLN A 86 -0.30 -5.27 17.60
C GLN A 86 -0.74 -4.70 16.26
N HIS A 87 -1.03 -3.40 16.23
CA HIS A 87 -1.17 -2.70 14.97
C HIS A 87 0.18 -2.62 14.26
N ARG A 88 0.21 -2.97 12.98
CA ARG A 88 1.36 -2.79 12.11
C ARG A 88 1.01 -1.82 11.01
N GLU A 89 1.91 -0.90 10.75
CA GLU A 89 1.78 0.11 9.72
C GLU A 89 2.85 -0.12 8.65
N TYR A 90 2.42 -0.08 7.40
CA TYR A 90 3.29 -0.28 6.24
C TYR A 90 3.12 0.88 5.27
N GLU A 91 4.19 1.62 5.01
CA GLU A 91 4.20 2.68 4.01
C GLU A 91 4.06 2.10 2.60
N ILE A 92 3.23 2.71 1.76
CA ILE A 92 2.91 2.23 0.41
C ILE A 92 4.13 2.25 -0.50
N HIS A 93 4.97 3.29 -0.40
CA HIS A 93 6.18 3.41 -1.21
C HIS A 93 7.19 2.25 -1.02
N ASN A 94 7.06 1.44 0.06
CA ASN A 94 7.88 0.24 0.26
C ASN A 94 7.47 -0.94 -0.62
N PHE A 95 6.30 -0.88 -1.28
CA PHE A 95 5.81 -1.93 -2.16
C PHE A 95 5.91 -1.54 -3.64
N GLU A 96 5.97 -2.55 -4.50
CA GLU A 96 5.86 -2.36 -5.95
C GLU A 96 4.46 -1.85 -6.30
N GLY A 97 4.38 -0.81 -7.13
CA GLY A 97 3.09 -0.22 -7.51
C GLY A 97 2.28 -1.11 -8.46
N GLU A 98 2.95 -1.95 -9.25
CA GLU A 98 2.29 -2.86 -10.18
C GLU A 98 1.84 -4.16 -9.49
N LEU A 99 0.53 -4.41 -9.46
CA LEU A 99 -0.06 -5.60 -8.83
C LEU A 99 -0.04 -6.83 -9.77
N ARG A 100 1.15 -7.34 -10.08
CA ARG A 100 1.33 -8.51 -10.97
C ARG A 100 0.74 -9.80 -10.41
N ASN A 101 0.75 -9.97 -9.09
CA ASN A 101 0.38 -11.19 -8.41
C ASN A 101 -1.04 -11.08 -7.80
N ARG A 102 -2.04 -10.95 -8.67
CA ARG A 102 -3.46 -10.87 -8.26
C ARG A 102 -4.23 -12.12 -8.69
N ASP A 103 -5.20 -12.51 -7.85
CA ASP A 103 -6.14 -13.59 -8.12
C ASP A 103 -7.57 -13.05 -7.96
N ASP A 104 -8.13 -12.60 -9.08
CA ASP A 104 -9.46 -11.98 -9.13
C ASP A 104 -10.58 -12.94 -8.70
N ARG A 105 -10.40 -14.25 -8.94
CA ARG A 105 -11.37 -15.28 -8.58
C ARG A 105 -11.51 -15.35 -7.06
N HIS A 106 -10.37 -15.40 -6.37
CA HIS A 106 -10.32 -15.50 -4.91
C HIS A 106 -10.25 -14.14 -4.20
N ARG A 107 -10.28 -13.03 -4.94
CA ARG A 107 -10.15 -11.66 -4.42
C ARG A 107 -8.86 -11.50 -3.62
N GLN A 108 -7.74 -11.91 -4.19
CA GLN A 108 -6.45 -11.86 -3.52
C GLN A 108 -5.48 -10.94 -4.26
N VAL A 109 -4.69 -10.22 -3.49
CA VAL A 109 -3.52 -9.49 -4.00
C VAL A 109 -2.30 -9.89 -3.19
N ARG A 110 -1.14 -9.83 -3.84
CA ARG A 110 0.16 -9.96 -3.18
C ARG A 110 0.99 -8.72 -3.49
N LEU A 111 1.18 -7.90 -2.48
CA LEU A 111 1.99 -6.69 -2.51
C LEU A 111 3.46 -7.11 -2.36
N THR A 112 4.27 -6.93 -3.40
CA THR A 112 5.69 -7.28 -3.38
C THR A 112 6.49 -6.12 -2.76
N VAL A 113 7.41 -6.42 -1.84
CA VAL A 113 8.29 -5.39 -1.25
C VAL A 113 9.39 -4.99 -2.25
N ARG A 114 9.61 -3.69 -2.41
CA ARG A 114 10.66 -3.15 -3.29
C ARG A 114 12.04 -3.59 -2.81
N GLY A 115 12.94 -3.89 -3.76
CA GLY A 115 14.31 -4.29 -3.42
C GLY A 115 14.43 -5.68 -2.77
N SER A 116 13.32 -6.40 -2.57
CA SER A 116 13.28 -7.75 -1.98
C SER A 116 13.89 -8.84 -2.88
N ARG A 117 14.57 -8.48 -3.99
CA ARG A 117 15.27 -9.41 -4.88
C ARG A 117 16.57 -9.92 -4.23
N ARG A 118 16.47 -10.50 -3.04
CA ARG A 118 17.42 -11.50 -2.53
C ARG A 118 16.92 -12.87 -2.99
N SER A 119 17.39 -13.27 -4.17
CA SER A 119 17.49 -14.65 -4.67
C SER A 119 16.20 -15.40 -4.99
N SER A 120 16.12 -15.82 -6.25
CA SER A 120 15.33 -16.92 -6.80
C SER A 120 14.97 -18.03 -5.79
N ALA A 121 13.68 -18.23 -5.55
CA ALA A 121 13.14 -19.48 -5.04
C ALA A 121 11.94 -19.86 -5.93
N PRO A 122 11.80 -21.14 -6.32
CA PRO A 122 10.84 -21.56 -7.33
C PRO A 122 9.42 -21.49 -6.77
N ASP A 123 8.48 -21.15 -7.66
CA ASP A 123 7.05 -21.29 -7.44
C ASP A 123 6.73 -22.63 -6.78
N SER A 124 6.10 -22.59 -5.60
CA SER A 124 5.34 -23.74 -5.10
C SER A 124 4.01 -23.79 -5.85
N GLY A 125 4.12 -24.06 -7.15
CA GLY A 125 3.03 -24.41 -8.05
C GLY A 125 3.13 -25.89 -8.38
N SER A 126 2.10 -26.65 -8.04
CA SER A 126 1.91 -28.04 -8.44
C SER A 126 2.19 -28.23 -9.93
N SER A 127 3.31 -28.89 -10.28
CA SER A 127 3.53 -29.42 -11.62
C SER A 127 4.45 -30.62 -11.57
N ARG A 128 3.85 -31.77 -11.89
CA ARG A 128 4.50 -33.04 -12.21
C ARG A 128 5.54 -32.80 -13.30
N SER A 129 6.83 -33.00 -13.01
CA SER A 129 7.81 -33.26 -14.05
C SER A 129 8.75 -34.38 -13.62
N ARG A 130 8.87 -35.37 -14.51
CA ARG A 130 9.54 -36.64 -14.32
C ARG A 130 10.98 -36.53 -14.82
N PHE A 131 11.91 -37.13 -14.07
CA PHE A 131 13.27 -37.57 -14.45
C PHE A 131 14.25 -36.56 -15.10
N ALA A 132 15.35 -36.32 -14.37
CA ALA A 132 16.69 -36.37 -14.97
C ALA A 132 17.71 -36.78 -13.90
N PHE A 133 18.12 -38.06 -13.93
CA PHE A 133 19.33 -38.53 -13.29
C PHE A 133 20.53 -38.07 -14.12
N SER A 134 21.50 -37.39 -13.51
CA SER A 134 22.91 -37.59 -13.87
C SER A 134 23.82 -37.18 -12.71
N HIS A 135 24.62 -38.17 -12.31
CA HIS A 135 25.71 -38.13 -11.36
C HIS A 135 26.69 -36.96 -11.59
N ARG A 136 27.06 -36.26 -10.51
CA ARG A 136 28.47 -36.03 -10.17
C ARG A 136 28.68 -36.15 -8.66
N MET A 137 29.18 -37.33 -8.28
CA MET A 137 30.01 -37.60 -7.09
C MET A 137 31.27 -36.73 -7.19
N ARG A 138 31.82 -36.02 -6.20
CA ARG A 138 32.40 -36.35 -4.87
C ARG A 138 33.17 -35.07 -4.41
N PRO A 139 33.84 -34.97 -3.23
CA PRO A 139 33.73 -35.71 -1.98
C PRO A 139 33.56 -34.80 -0.72
N ARG A 140 33.30 -35.48 0.38
CA ARG A 140 33.06 -35.03 1.76
C ARG A 140 34.35 -34.61 2.47
N VAL A 141 34.34 -33.49 3.19
CA VAL A 141 35.20 -33.26 4.37
C VAL A 141 34.29 -32.86 5.53
N ARG A 142 34.29 -33.68 6.59
CA ARG A 142 33.74 -33.37 7.91
C ARG A 142 34.93 -33.20 8.87
N SER A 143 34.88 -32.18 9.71
CA SER A 143 34.91 -32.29 11.19
C SER A 143 35.13 -30.92 11.83
N GLY A 144 34.44 -30.67 12.96
CA GLY A 144 34.67 -29.51 13.83
C GLY A 144 33.38 -28.95 14.42
N SER A 145 32.93 -29.52 15.54
CA SER A 145 31.79 -29.09 16.36
C SER A 145 32.16 -28.02 17.40
N GLN A 146 31.13 -27.30 17.88
CA GLN A 146 31.11 -26.35 19.02
C GLN A 146 31.75 -25.00 18.71
N GLY A 147 31.15 -23.84 18.98
CA GLY A 147 30.02 -23.46 19.82
C GLY A 147 30.23 -21.98 20.17
N GLY A 148 29.16 -21.25 20.45
CA GLY A 148 29.25 -19.86 20.91
C GLY A 148 28.60 -18.88 19.96
N GLY A 149 27.32 -18.61 20.22
CA GLY A 149 26.59 -17.54 19.55
C GLY A 149 27.22 -16.18 19.81
N SER A 150 27.09 -15.31 18.82
CA SER A 150 27.03 -13.89 19.06
C SER A 150 25.89 -13.39 18.20
N ASN A 151 24.82 -12.99 18.88
CA ASN A 151 23.77 -12.14 18.34
C ASN A 151 24.44 -10.91 17.75
N SER A 152 24.72 -10.93 16.45
CA SER A 152 24.84 -9.70 15.68
C SER A 152 23.41 -9.25 15.42
N GLU A 153 22.93 -8.36 16.29
CA GLU A 153 21.86 -7.41 15.97
C GLU A 153 22.20 -6.81 14.60
N ALA A 154 21.58 -7.36 13.56
CA ALA A 154 21.64 -6.77 12.25
C ALA A 154 20.88 -5.46 12.37
N SER A 155 21.64 -4.37 12.47
CA SER A 155 21.19 -3.01 12.23
C SER A 155 20.50 -2.97 10.86
N SER A 156 19.18 -3.18 10.86
CA SER A 156 18.36 -3.02 9.69
C SER A 156 18.38 -1.54 9.33
N SER A 157 18.80 -1.24 8.12
CA SER A 157 18.68 0.10 7.55
C SER A 157 17.23 0.57 7.69
N PRO A 158 16.97 1.86 7.96
CA PRO A 158 15.61 2.37 7.98
C PRO A 158 14.99 2.14 6.60
N GLY A 159 14.09 1.16 6.48
CA GLY A 159 13.41 0.84 5.22
C GLY A 159 13.36 -0.64 4.82
N THR A 160 14.09 -1.54 5.46
CA THR A 160 13.97 -2.98 5.12
C THR A 160 12.86 -3.62 5.93
N LEU A 161 11.68 -3.77 5.34
CA LEU A 161 10.65 -4.66 5.86
C LEU A 161 11.25 -6.07 6.00
N ASP A 162 11.04 -6.72 7.15
CA ASP A 162 11.45 -8.12 7.40
C ASP A 162 10.53 -9.13 6.68
N MET A 163 10.06 -8.79 5.48
CA MET A 163 9.20 -9.65 4.68
C MET A 163 9.38 -9.33 3.21
N ARG A 164 9.16 -10.33 2.36
CA ARG A 164 9.28 -10.18 0.90
C ARG A 164 7.97 -9.74 0.25
N TYR A 165 6.85 -10.04 0.87
CA TYR A 165 5.53 -9.66 0.38
C TYR A 165 4.49 -9.62 1.48
N LEU A 166 3.39 -8.92 1.20
CA LEU A 166 2.16 -8.92 1.99
C LEU A 166 1.00 -9.44 1.12
N GLY A 167 0.48 -10.62 1.46
CA GLY A 167 -0.68 -11.21 0.81
C GLY A 167 -1.97 -10.85 1.54
N ILE A 168 -3.00 -10.48 0.79
CA ILE A 168 -4.29 -10.03 1.32
C ILE A 168 -5.40 -10.76 0.57
N GLN A 169 -6.37 -11.31 1.31
CA GLN A 169 -7.61 -11.86 0.77
C GLN A 169 -8.78 -11.03 1.30
N PHE A 170 -9.57 -10.47 0.38
CA PHE A 170 -10.70 -9.62 0.72
C PHE A 170 -11.96 -10.44 0.95
N SER A 171 -12.74 -10.06 1.95
CA SER A 171 -14.03 -10.69 2.24
C SER A 171 -15.05 -10.41 1.14
N LYS A 172 -15.07 -9.18 0.63
CA LYS A 172 -16.03 -8.67 -0.36
C LYS A 172 -15.36 -8.36 -1.71
N ARG A 173 -16.09 -8.55 -2.81
CA ARG A 173 -15.59 -8.26 -4.16
C ARG A 173 -15.49 -6.76 -4.41
N GLU A 174 -16.36 -5.99 -3.77
CA GLU A 174 -16.42 -4.55 -3.82
C GLU A 174 -15.17 -3.95 -3.19
N ASP A 175 -14.79 -4.43 -2.00
CA ASP A 175 -13.58 -4.00 -1.29
C ASP A 175 -12.31 -4.31 -2.09
N TYR A 176 -12.25 -5.49 -2.70
CA TYR A 176 -11.15 -5.86 -3.60
C TYR A 176 -11.00 -4.87 -4.76
N ARG A 177 -12.09 -4.55 -5.47
CA ARG A 177 -12.05 -3.60 -6.59
C ARG A 177 -11.67 -2.19 -6.14
N ARG A 178 -12.29 -1.70 -5.08
CA ARG A 178 -11.96 -0.38 -4.49
C ARG A 178 -10.50 -0.32 -4.07
N PHE A 179 -9.96 -1.40 -3.49
CA PHE A 179 -8.54 -1.46 -3.14
C PHE A 179 -7.65 -1.33 -4.38
N LEU A 180 -7.93 -2.07 -5.47
CA LEU A 180 -7.13 -1.98 -6.69
C LEU A 180 -7.11 -0.55 -7.26
N GLU A 181 -8.25 0.12 -7.28
CA GLU A 181 -8.37 1.51 -7.76
C GLU A 181 -7.57 2.47 -6.87
N LYS A 182 -7.78 2.40 -5.55
CA LYS A 182 -7.09 3.27 -4.59
C LYS A 182 -5.59 2.99 -4.51
N TRP A 183 -5.15 1.76 -4.74
CA TRP A 183 -3.74 1.39 -4.78
C TRP A 183 -2.98 2.13 -5.88
N VAL A 184 -3.56 2.18 -7.09
CA VAL A 184 -2.94 2.88 -8.23
C VAL A 184 -2.85 4.38 -7.93
N VAL A 185 -3.92 4.98 -7.41
CA VAL A 185 -3.95 6.41 -7.05
C VAL A 185 -2.97 6.76 -5.94
N ALA A 186 -2.88 5.92 -4.91
CA ALA A 186 -1.92 6.11 -3.81
C ALA A 186 -0.48 6.03 -4.32
N HIS A 187 -0.17 5.07 -5.19
CA HIS A 187 1.17 4.97 -5.77
C HIS A 187 1.52 6.09 -6.75
N SER A 188 0.56 6.55 -7.56
CA SER A 188 0.81 7.66 -8.48
C SER A 188 1.12 8.93 -7.69
N SER A 189 0.29 9.25 -6.68
CA SER A 189 0.50 10.41 -5.81
C SER A 189 1.80 10.33 -5.00
N ASP A 190 2.14 9.16 -4.43
CA ASP A 190 3.42 8.97 -3.74
C ASP A 190 4.64 9.14 -4.68
N SER A 191 4.47 8.83 -5.97
CA SER A 191 5.56 8.91 -6.97
C SER A 191 5.77 10.30 -7.55
N GLU A 192 4.75 11.17 -7.54
CA GLU A 192 4.80 12.53 -8.08
C GLU A 192 5.85 13.40 -7.38
N PHE A 193 6.13 13.14 -6.10
CA PHE A 193 7.14 13.87 -5.34
C PHE A 193 8.53 13.20 -5.35
N HIS A 194 8.72 12.12 -6.10
CA HIS A 194 9.99 11.39 -6.23
C HIS A 194 10.69 11.08 -4.87
N GLY A 195 9.94 10.94 -3.78
CA GLY A 195 10.49 10.72 -2.45
C GLY A 195 11.17 11.95 -1.84
N ILE A 196 10.91 13.16 -2.32
CA ILE A 196 11.32 14.41 -1.66
C ILE A 196 10.42 14.57 -0.42
N PRO A 197 10.95 14.43 0.80
CA PRO A 197 10.15 14.64 2.00
C PRO A 197 9.70 16.10 2.06
N PHE A 198 8.48 16.33 2.52
CA PHE A 198 8.00 17.68 2.82
C PHE A 198 8.96 18.38 3.80
N PRO A 199 9.22 19.69 3.65
CA PRO A 199 10.13 20.40 4.54
C PRO A 199 9.71 20.21 6.01
N PRO A 200 10.64 19.89 6.92
CA PRO A 200 10.34 19.67 8.34
C PRO A 200 9.83 20.92 9.08
N HIS A 201 9.89 22.09 8.43
CA HIS A 201 9.45 23.38 8.94
C HIS A 201 8.45 24.03 7.98
N HIS A 202 7.39 23.31 7.63
CA HIS A 202 6.28 23.94 6.91
C HIS A 202 5.42 24.73 7.91
N VAL A 203 5.04 25.94 7.51
CA VAL A 203 4.11 26.77 8.27
C VAL A 203 2.72 26.46 7.74
N GLU A 204 1.90 25.78 8.56
CA GLU A 204 0.47 25.71 8.30
C GLU A 204 -0.11 27.10 8.44
N LEU A 205 -0.63 27.66 7.34
CA LEU A 205 -1.46 28.85 7.43
C LEU A 205 -2.73 28.47 8.19
N PRO A 206 -3.18 29.30 9.15
CA PRO A 206 -4.41 29.02 9.89
C PRO A 206 -5.55 28.80 8.90
N SER A 207 -6.28 27.69 9.08
CA SER A 207 -7.46 27.38 8.28
C SER A 207 -8.39 28.60 8.28
N PRO A 208 -8.81 29.11 7.11
CA PRO A 208 -9.72 30.25 7.08
C PRO A 208 -10.95 29.89 7.91
N GLN A 209 -11.25 30.73 8.91
CA GLN A 209 -12.48 30.62 9.68
C GLN A 209 -13.61 30.95 8.73
N ILE A 210 -14.25 29.91 8.17
CA ILE A 210 -15.50 30.09 7.42
C ILE A 210 -16.56 30.40 8.47
N LEU A 211 -16.76 31.70 8.75
CA LEU A 211 -17.88 32.16 9.54
C LEU A 211 -19.18 31.75 8.81
N PRO A 212 -20.18 31.17 9.51
CA PRO A 212 -21.47 30.88 8.89
C PRO A 212 -22.12 32.19 8.44
N GLY A 213 -21.99 32.51 7.15
CA GLY A 213 -22.52 33.75 6.56
C GLY A 213 -21.64 34.42 5.51
N GLU A 214 -20.34 34.09 5.42
CA GLU A 214 -19.40 34.71 4.44
C GLU A 214 -19.13 33.83 3.21
N MET A 215 -20.16 33.13 2.74
CA MET A 215 -20.18 32.71 1.33
C MET A 215 -20.44 33.96 0.48
N SER A 216 -19.40 34.76 0.24
CA SER A 216 -19.43 35.65 -0.92
C SER A 216 -19.57 34.74 -2.13
N GLU A 217 -20.77 34.71 -2.69
CA GLU A 217 -21.01 34.25 -4.06
C GLU A 217 -19.96 34.95 -4.92
N LEU A 218 -18.92 34.20 -5.31
CA LEU A 218 -18.12 34.62 -6.44
C LEU A 218 -19.12 34.73 -7.60
N PRO A 219 -19.28 35.92 -8.23
CA PRO A 219 -20.15 36.01 -9.39
C PRO A 219 -19.64 34.99 -10.40
N SER A 220 -20.51 34.05 -10.75
CA SER A 220 -20.29 33.12 -11.86
C SER A 220 -19.73 33.92 -13.03
N PRO A 221 -18.61 33.52 -13.65
CA PRO A 221 -18.17 34.19 -14.86
C PRO A 221 -19.32 34.08 -15.86
N ASP A 222 -19.82 35.23 -16.31
CA ASP A 222 -20.83 35.33 -17.35
C ASP A 222 -20.39 34.48 -18.55
N ILE A 223 -21.01 33.32 -18.72
CA ILE A 223 -20.93 32.53 -19.94
C ILE A 223 -21.84 33.23 -20.96
N GLY A 224 -21.39 34.42 -21.36
CA GLY A 224 -22.13 35.38 -22.16
C GLY A 224 -21.21 36.11 -23.14
N SER A 225 -20.28 35.38 -23.76
CA SER A 225 -19.62 35.84 -24.97
C SER A 225 -19.45 34.64 -25.89
N GLY A 226 -20.24 34.64 -26.97
CA GLY A 226 -20.24 33.58 -27.96
C GLY A 226 -18.83 33.37 -28.50
N LEU A 227 -18.40 32.10 -28.52
CA LEU A 227 -17.27 31.70 -29.34
C LEU A 227 -17.56 32.16 -30.76
N GLN A 228 -16.76 33.10 -31.29
CA GLN A 228 -16.80 33.40 -32.71
C GLN A 228 -16.52 32.10 -33.46
N PRO A 229 -17.38 31.72 -34.42
CA PRO A 229 -17.08 30.58 -35.28
C PRO A 229 -15.82 30.92 -36.07
N VAL A 230 -14.79 30.10 -35.90
CA VAL A 230 -13.59 30.11 -36.74
C VAL A 230 -14.05 29.82 -38.16
N VAL A 231 -13.93 30.81 -39.05
CA VAL A 231 -14.20 30.65 -40.49
C VAL A 231 -13.10 29.75 -41.05
N GLU A 232 -13.48 28.56 -41.50
CA GLU A 232 -12.61 27.70 -42.31
C GLU A 232 -12.25 28.42 -43.62
N PRO A 233 -10.97 28.40 -44.05
CA PRO A 233 -10.59 28.92 -45.35
C PRO A 233 -11.21 28.05 -46.46
N PRO A 234 -11.70 28.64 -47.56
CA PRO A 234 -12.39 27.90 -48.60
C PRO A 234 -11.46 26.94 -49.35
N ASP A 235 -11.94 25.70 -49.52
CA ASP A 235 -11.37 24.72 -50.43
C ASP A 235 -11.29 25.30 -51.85
N SER A 236 -10.07 25.53 -52.32
CA SER A 236 -9.82 25.94 -53.70
C SER A 236 -9.69 24.68 -54.56
N TYR A 237 -10.82 24.16 -55.05
CA TYR A 237 -10.81 23.21 -56.16
C TYR A 237 -10.59 23.96 -57.48
N GLU A 238 -9.50 23.58 -58.14
CA GLU A 238 -9.40 23.23 -59.56
C GLU A 238 -10.23 24.05 -60.57
N SER A 239 -9.54 24.71 -61.52
CA SER A 239 -9.69 24.42 -62.96
C SER A 239 -8.74 25.27 -63.80
N ASP A 240 -7.82 24.56 -64.46
CA ASP A 240 -7.61 24.56 -65.91
C ASP A 240 -7.63 25.90 -66.67
N SER A 241 -6.52 26.21 -67.34
CA SER A 241 -6.49 26.33 -68.81
C SER A 241 -5.14 26.88 -69.29
N SER A 242 -4.57 26.17 -70.25
CA SER A 242 -3.41 26.54 -71.05
C SER A 242 -3.63 27.87 -71.83
N PRO A 243 -2.56 28.43 -72.40
CA PRO A 243 -2.35 28.18 -73.84
C PRO A 243 -0.92 27.78 -74.22
#